data_AF-U6GSN4-F1
#
_entry.id   AF-U6GSN4-F1
#
_cell.length_a   1.000
_cell.length_b   1.000
_cell.length_c   1.000
_cell.angle_alpha   90.00
_cell.angle_beta   90.00
_cell.angle_gamma   90.00
#
_symmetry.space_group_name_H-M   'P 1'
#
loop_
_entity.id
_entity.type
_entity.pdbx_description
1 polymer ?
#
loop_
_entity_poly.entity_id
_entity_poly.type
_entity_poly.pdbx_seq_one_letter_code
_entity_poly.pdbx_strand_id
1 'polypeptide(L)'
;MLQQRLDLLQREQEGRRQHYQQQQEFFQQQQHASGQYRHLQQHHSLYWGSSGRWFLQWQQPEQQQATPQLQGGQQLVPPQGSQPGAQDESPLQQQRQDVMRQGVREQRDKQAKRKRHEEEEAEDGEQHASAFSPYNENIWLSSGIPRHQIPQPSTSQQALHSSAAPTVLSPWMAEHMLTLANPGFPSVRLAAPAVSAFAEASRDEAAVAREAWDAAACAAAALHNRVAGSPSAPSTIDRAGTSVEVTAFSTFQAAACAECARRAAPATAAGSAAPASAPHAATTGMPESPGEDYGFHPFVRLPRPITSPGSPPRIDFKRAVSSVAGMRDGVSLLLKVRQLLGRAMLFPTELKDLTLVTTLLMAHLMHHQKQDLSLHLSGHALERLGLRFLMLDAVVSSMIVLGQTPNPEDWKRFVDSIGHAAPLPVESGVGRPNLTIAGARELSDALQTLKTGRRPDPPTIVKLKRMLLCSSSAPARFKRPIFDPWREDDDRFSSGL
;
A
#
# COMPACT_ATOMS: atom_id res chain seq x y z
N MET A 1 -46.19 -42.28 0.02
CA MET A 1 -46.41 -41.80 -1.37
C MET A 1 -46.93 -40.35 -1.41
N LEU A 2 -48.24 -40.07 -1.45
CA LEU A 2 -48.74 -38.68 -1.66
C LEU A 2 -48.26 -37.69 -0.58
N GLN A 3 -48.39 -38.02 0.70
CA GLN A 3 -47.96 -37.14 1.80
C GLN A 3 -46.46 -36.77 1.70
N GLN A 4 -45.58 -37.77 1.53
CA GLN A 4 -44.14 -37.55 1.37
C GLN A 4 -43.78 -36.65 0.18
N ARG A 5 -44.55 -36.71 -0.92
CA ARG A 5 -44.35 -35.82 -2.07
C ARG A 5 -44.74 -34.37 -1.74
N LEU A 6 -45.78 -34.19 -0.92
CA LEU A 6 -46.23 -32.89 -0.45
C LEU A 6 -45.21 -32.28 0.53
N ASP A 7 -44.71 -33.08 1.48
CA ASP A 7 -43.66 -32.66 2.43
C ASP A 7 -42.36 -32.27 1.72
N LEU A 8 -41.97 -32.99 0.66
CA LEU A 8 -40.80 -32.64 -0.17
C LEU A 8 -40.98 -31.32 -0.91
N LEU A 9 -42.13 -31.11 -1.55
CA LEU A 9 -42.45 -29.84 -2.23
C LEU A 9 -42.50 -28.66 -1.25
N GLN A 10 -42.98 -28.88 -0.03
CA GLN A 10 -43.02 -27.85 1.01
C GLN A 10 -41.60 -27.46 1.47
N ARG A 11 -40.71 -28.44 1.70
CA ARG A 11 -39.29 -28.18 2.01
C ARG A 11 -38.56 -27.47 0.86
N GLU A 12 -38.84 -27.84 -0.39
CA GLU A 12 -38.25 -27.17 -1.55
C GLU A 12 -38.71 -25.71 -1.64
N GLN A 13 -40.00 -25.44 -1.41
CA GLN A 13 -40.52 -24.07 -1.42
C GLN A 13 -39.94 -23.24 -0.27
N GLU A 14 -39.77 -23.83 0.91
CA GLU A 14 -39.15 -23.16 2.07
C GLU A 14 -37.67 -22.84 1.82
N GLY A 15 -36.90 -23.77 1.25
CA GLY A 15 -35.52 -23.53 0.83
C GLY A 15 -35.40 -22.41 -0.22
N ARG A 16 -36.31 -22.35 -1.20
CA ARG A 16 -36.39 -21.24 -2.16
C ARG A 16 -36.69 -19.90 -1.48
N ARG A 17 -37.61 -19.85 -0.49
CA ARG A 17 -37.89 -18.62 0.29
C ARG A 17 -36.66 -18.14 1.07
N GLN A 18 -35.95 -19.04 1.75
CA GLN A 18 -34.72 -18.71 2.49
C GLN A 18 -33.62 -18.17 1.56
N HIS A 19 -33.47 -18.75 0.37
CA HIS A 19 -32.52 -18.26 -0.63
C HIS A 19 -32.84 -16.83 -1.10
N TYR A 20 -34.11 -16.54 -1.45
CA TYR A 20 -34.53 -15.19 -1.82
C TYR A 20 -34.34 -14.18 -0.68
N GLN A 21 -34.58 -14.59 0.58
CA GLN A 21 -34.36 -13.72 1.73
C GLN A 21 -32.87 -13.37 1.91
N GLN A 22 -31.97 -14.34 1.84
CA GLN A 22 -30.52 -14.09 1.89
C GLN A 22 -30.05 -13.18 0.73
N GLN A 23 -30.62 -13.35 -0.46
CA GLN A 23 -30.30 -12.51 -1.62
C GLN A 23 -30.76 -11.05 -1.40
N GLN A 24 -31.93 -10.83 -0.80
CA GLN A 24 -32.39 -9.48 -0.44
C GLN A 24 -31.51 -8.85 0.67
N GLU A 25 -31.15 -9.61 1.70
CA GLU A 25 -30.28 -9.13 2.79
C GLU A 25 -28.90 -8.73 2.25
N PHE A 26 -28.32 -9.52 1.34
CA PHE A 26 -27.07 -9.19 0.65
C PHE A 26 -27.18 -7.89 -0.16
N PHE A 27 -28.28 -7.72 -0.91
CA PHE A 27 -28.50 -6.52 -1.72
C PHE A 27 -28.68 -5.26 -0.85
N GLN A 28 -29.42 -5.36 0.27
CA GLN A 28 -29.53 -4.28 1.26
C GLN A 28 -28.17 -3.93 1.88
N GLN A 29 -27.36 -4.92 2.23
CA GLN A 29 -26.01 -4.70 2.77
C GLN A 29 -25.09 -4.02 1.74
N GLN A 30 -25.20 -4.38 0.46
CA GLN A 30 -24.48 -3.72 -0.64
C GLN A 30 -24.93 -2.26 -0.83
N GLN A 31 -26.24 -1.96 -0.71
CA GLN A 31 -26.74 -0.60 -0.74
C GLN A 31 -26.26 0.24 0.46
N HIS A 32 -26.24 -0.32 1.67
CA HIS A 32 -25.68 0.36 2.83
C HIS A 32 -24.19 0.66 2.66
N ALA A 33 -23.40 -0.28 2.13
CA ALA A 33 -22.00 -0.06 1.82
C ALA A 33 -21.80 1.04 0.77
N SER A 34 -22.59 1.03 -0.33
CA SER A 34 -22.48 2.06 -1.37
C SER A 34 -22.91 3.46 -0.87
N GLY A 35 -23.89 3.53 0.03
CA GLY A 35 -24.27 4.76 0.74
C GLY A 35 -23.13 5.33 1.60
N GLN A 36 -22.42 4.48 2.36
CA GLN A 36 -21.23 4.88 3.12
C GLN A 36 -20.12 5.40 2.20
N TYR A 37 -19.88 4.75 1.06
CA TYR A 37 -18.91 5.24 0.06
C TYR A 37 -19.30 6.59 -0.54
N ARG A 38 -20.58 6.84 -0.87
CA ARG A 38 -21.05 8.16 -1.30
C ARG A 38 -20.85 9.22 -0.22
N HIS A 39 -21.17 8.93 1.03
CA HIS A 39 -20.96 9.86 2.14
C HIS A 39 -19.46 10.18 2.32
N LEU A 40 -18.58 9.18 2.22
CA LEU A 40 -17.14 9.39 2.28
C LEU A 40 -16.64 10.24 1.11
N GLN A 41 -17.13 10.02 -0.12
CA GLN A 41 -16.82 10.85 -1.28
C GLN A 41 -17.31 12.30 -1.14
N GLN A 42 -18.52 12.52 -0.60
CA GLN A 42 -19.05 13.85 -0.33
C GLN A 42 -18.19 14.58 0.72
N HIS A 43 -17.85 13.91 1.82
CA HIS A 43 -16.95 14.46 2.83
C HIS A 43 -15.55 14.78 2.26
N HIS A 44 -15.02 13.91 1.40
CA HIS A 44 -13.76 14.14 0.69
C HIS A 44 -13.85 15.36 -0.23
N SER A 45 -14.91 15.48 -1.03
CA SER A 45 -15.16 16.62 -1.93
C SER A 45 -15.29 17.95 -1.17
N LEU A 46 -16.03 17.97 -0.05
CA LEU A 46 -16.13 19.14 0.83
C LEU A 46 -14.77 19.51 1.43
N TYR A 47 -13.97 18.51 1.82
CA TYR A 47 -12.63 18.73 2.34
C TYR A 47 -11.69 19.32 1.27
N TRP A 48 -11.62 18.74 0.08
CA TRP A 48 -10.79 19.23 -1.02
C TRP A 48 -11.20 20.62 -1.50
N GLY A 49 -12.51 20.90 -1.64
CA GLY A 49 -13.01 22.24 -1.96
C GLY A 49 -12.73 23.27 -0.86
N SER A 50 -12.50 22.84 0.38
CA SER A 50 -12.08 23.71 1.48
C SER A 50 -10.56 23.94 1.47
N SER A 51 -9.76 22.89 1.23
CA SER A 51 -8.30 23.02 1.05
C SER A 51 -7.94 23.89 -0.15
N GLY A 52 -8.65 23.79 -1.28
CA GLY A 52 -8.42 24.65 -2.45
C GLY A 52 -8.68 26.13 -2.15
N ARG A 53 -9.75 26.45 -1.41
CA ARG A 53 -10.01 27.83 -0.95
C ARG A 53 -8.95 28.33 0.02
N TRP A 54 -8.45 27.49 0.91
CA TRP A 54 -7.37 27.84 1.83
C TRP A 54 -6.04 28.11 1.08
N PHE A 55 -5.74 27.33 0.04
CA PHE A 55 -4.58 27.55 -0.83
C PHE A 55 -4.66 28.88 -1.59
N LEU A 56 -5.81 29.17 -2.22
CA LEU A 56 -6.08 30.46 -2.88
C LEU A 56 -5.96 31.65 -1.93
N GLN A 57 -6.42 31.51 -0.68
CA GLN A 57 -6.30 32.56 0.34
C GLN A 57 -4.83 32.83 0.73
N TRP A 58 -3.97 31.81 0.70
CA TRP A 58 -2.54 31.95 1.00
C TRP A 58 -1.71 32.55 -0.14
N GLN A 59 -2.18 32.50 -1.38
CA GLN A 59 -1.51 33.09 -2.54
C GLN A 59 -1.78 34.61 -2.67
N GLN A 60 -2.80 35.12 -1.97
CA GLN A 60 -3.27 36.50 -2.10
C GLN A 60 -2.36 37.61 -1.49
N PRO A 61 -1.57 37.39 -0.42
CA PRO A 61 -0.70 38.43 0.14
C PRO A 61 0.44 38.85 -0.78
N GLU A 62 0.94 37.93 -1.62
CA GLU A 62 2.16 38.14 -2.41
C GLU A 62 1.92 39.14 -3.58
N GLN A 63 0.74 39.10 -4.20
CA GLN A 63 0.36 40.10 -5.22
C GLN A 63 0.20 41.52 -4.65
N GLN A 64 -0.21 41.68 -3.39
CA GLN A 64 -0.44 43.01 -2.82
C GLN A 64 0.85 43.76 -2.48
N GLN A 65 1.98 43.06 -2.32
CA GLN A 65 3.29 43.69 -2.12
C GLN A 65 4.00 44.05 -3.43
N ALA A 66 3.52 43.56 -4.58
CA ALA A 66 4.12 43.76 -5.90
C ALA A 66 3.71 45.06 -6.62
N THR A 67 3.00 45.99 -5.96
CA THR A 67 2.62 47.29 -6.55
C THR A 67 3.38 48.47 -5.89
N PRO A 68 4.66 48.71 -6.24
CA PRO A 68 5.35 49.92 -5.83
C PRO A 68 4.75 51.16 -6.49
N GLN A 69 4.84 52.29 -5.78
CA GLN A 69 4.23 53.57 -6.15
C GLN A 69 4.61 54.06 -7.56
N LEU A 70 3.60 54.22 -8.42
CA LEU A 70 3.62 55.18 -9.54
C LEU A 70 2.54 56.26 -9.31
N GLN A 71 2.59 56.91 -8.15
CA GLN A 71 1.92 58.20 -7.91
C GLN A 71 2.94 59.33 -7.91
N GLY A 72 3.38 59.69 -9.12
CA GLY A 72 4.25 60.83 -9.39
C GLY A 72 3.54 61.84 -10.29
N GLY A 73 2.80 62.78 -9.69
CA GLY A 73 2.40 64.03 -10.31
C GLY A 73 1.28 63.98 -11.37
N GLN A 74 0.07 64.40 -10.96
CA GLN A 74 -0.60 65.49 -11.67
C GLN A 74 -1.50 66.31 -10.74
N GLN A 75 -1.44 67.63 -10.94
CA GLN A 75 -2.12 68.65 -10.15
C GLN A 75 -3.53 68.94 -10.67
N LEU A 76 -4.37 69.48 -9.78
CA LEU A 76 -5.50 70.40 -10.02
C LEU A 76 -6.43 70.12 -11.23
N VAL A 77 -7.71 69.87 -10.95
CA VAL A 77 -8.81 70.86 -11.11
C VAL A 77 -10.05 70.33 -10.36
N PRO A 78 -10.74 71.13 -9.53
CA PRO A 78 -12.07 70.82 -9.03
C PRO A 78 -13.17 71.46 -9.91
N PRO A 79 -14.28 70.76 -10.15
CA PRO A 79 -15.58 71.42 -10.32
C PRO A 79 -16.58 70.97 -9.24
N GLN A 80 -17.31 71.95 -8.71
CA GLN A 80 -18.52 71.73 -7.92
C GLN A 80 -19.66 71.24 -8.83
N GLY A 81 -20.63 70.52 -8.26
CA GLY A 81 -22.02 70.62 -8.71
C GLY A 81 -22.77 69.30 -8.94
N SER A 82 -23.94 69.21 -8.29
CA SER A 82 -25.16 68.57 -8.81
C SER A 82 -25.27 67.03 -8.82
N GLN A 83 -25.84 66.49 -7.73
CA GLN A 83 -26.96 65.55 -7.86
C GLN A 83 -28.23 66.33 -8.33
N PRO A 84 -29.34 65.68 -8.76
CA PRO A 84 -29.59 64.24 -8.88
C PRO A 84 -30.03 63.78 -10.29
N GLY A 85 -29.96 62.47 -10.57
CA GLY A 85 -30.52 61.87 -11.78
C GLY A 85 -30.63 60.36 -11.64
N ALA A 86 -31.86 59.82 -11.68
CA ALA A 86 -32.12 58.40 -11.58
C ALA A 86 -32.07 57.70 -12.96
N GLN A 87 -32.03 56.36 -12.94
CA GLN A 87 -32.26 55.46 -14.08
C GLN A 87 -31.18 55.47 -15.19
N ASP A 88 -30.19 54.57 -15.10
CA ASP A 88 -29.98 53.51 -16.12
C ASP A 88 -28.96 52.42 -15.66
N GLU A 89 -29.41 51.42 -14.88
CA GLU A 89 -28.59 50.23 -14.53
C GLU A 89 -29.19 48.90 -15.05
N SER A 90 -30.15 48.96 -15.99
CA SER A 90 -30.86 47.76 -16.45
C SER A 90 -30.11 46.82 -17.41
N PRO A 91 -29.22 47.26 -18.35
CA PRO A 91 -28.69 46.33 -19.36
C PRO A 91 -27.75 45.25 -18.82
N LEU A 92 -26.80 45.62 -17.95
CA LEU A 92 -25.70 44.73 -17.55
C LEU A 92 -26.16 43.64 -16.57
N GLN A 93 -27.13 43.95 -15.71
CA GLN A 93 -27.69 42.99 -14.75
C GLN A 93 -28.61 41.98 -15.44
N GLN A 94 -29.36 42.41 -16.47
CA GLN A 94 -30.14 41.53 -17.34
C GLN A 94 -29.23 40.53 -18.06
N GLN A 95 -28.15 41.02 -18.68
CA GLN A 95 -27.17 40.18 -19.39
C GLN A 95 -26.54 39.12 -18.47
N ARG A 96 -26.22 39.47 -17.22
CA ARG A 96 -25.73 38.51 -16.21
C ARG A 96 -26.76 37.43 -15.84
N GLN A 97 -28.05 37.77 -15.75
CA GLN A 97 -29.09 36.77 -15.52
C GLN A 97 -29.27 35.82 -16.71
N ASP A 98 -29.22 36.33 -17.94
CA ASP A 98 -29.39 35.51 -19.13
C ASP A 98 -28.20 34.55 -19.35
N VAL A 99 -26.97 34.99 -19.10
CA VAL A 99 -25.78 34.11 -19.11
C VAL A 99 -25.91 32.98 -18.07
N MET A 100 -26.37 33.29 -16.83
CA MET A 100 -26.63 32.23 -15.83
C MET A 100 -27.75 31.27 -16.27
N ARG A 101 -28.84 31.78 -16.85
CA ARG A 101 -29.95 30.95 -17.36
C ARG A 101 -29.51 30.04 -18.51
N GLN A 102 -28.62 30.51 -19.37
CA GLN A 102 -28.08 29.72 -20.48
C GLN A 102 -27.16 28.60 -19.97
N GLY A 103 -26.28 28.87 -19.00
CA GLY A 103 -25.44 27.86 -18.36
C GLY A 103 -26.24 26.75 -17.67
N VAL A 104 -27.33 27.10 -16.97
CA VAL A 104 -28.22 26.11 -16.33
C VAL A 104 -28.93 25.22 -17.37
N ARG A 105 -29.31 25.76 -18.53
CA ARG A 105 -29.90 24.97 -19.63
C ARG A 105 -28.88 23.98 -20.21
N GLU A 106 -27.68 24.43 -20.58
CA GLU A 106 -26.64 23.53 -21.07
C GLU A 106 -26.29 22.41 -20.08
N GLN A 107 -26.20 22.73 -18.79
CA GLN A 107 -25.88 21.73 -17.77
C GLN A 107 -26.99 20.68 -17.65
N ARG A 108 -28.26 21.08 -17.77
CA ARG A 108 -29.40 20.16 -17.78
C ARG A 108 -29.39 19.26 -19.02
N ASP A 109 -29.08 19.80 -20.20
CA ASP A 109 -29.00 19.03 -21.45
C ASP A 109 -27.82 18.05 -21.46
N LYS A 110 -26.66 18.46 -20.93
CA LYS A 110 -25.50 17.58 -20.70
C LYS A 110 -25.84 16.43 -19.74
N GLN A 111 -26.60 16.70 -18.67
CA GLN A 111 -27.03 15.68 -17.73
C GLN A 111 -28.09 14.74 -18.32
N ALA A 112 -29.02 15.26 -19.13
CA ALA A 112 -30.01 14.45 -19.85
C ALA A 112 -29.36 13.54 -20.91
N LYS A 113 -28.32 13.99 -21.62
CA LYS A 113 -27.55 13.16 -22.55
C LYS A 113 -26.82 12.01 -21.84
N ARG A 114 -26.18 12.27 -20.69
CA ARG A 114 -25.54 11.21 -19.88
C ARG A 114 -26.55 10.15 -19.44
N LYS A 115 -27.71 10.58 -18.93
CA LYS A 115 -28.75 9.65 -18.48
C LYS A 115 -29.26 8.72 -19.59
N ARG A 116 -29.39 9.22 -20.82
CA ARG A 116 -29.74 8.36 -21.97
C ARG A 116 -28.66 7.34 -22.30
N HIS A 117 -27.39 7.75 -22.28
CA HIS A 117 -26.26 6.84 -22.56
C HIS A 117 -26.10 5.77 -21.46
N GLU A 118 -26.42 6.10 -20.20
CA GLU A 118 -26.48 5.13 -19.08
C GLU A 118 -27.67 4.16 -19.21
N GLU A 119 -28.78 4.59 -19.82
CA GLU A 119 -29.94 3.74 -20.11
C GLU A 119 -29.68 2.82 -21.33
N GLU A 120 -29.03 3.34 -22.37
CA GLU A 120 -28.66 2.61 -23.60
C GLU A 120 -27.59 1.52 -23.31
N GLU A 121 -26.56 1.83 -22.49
CA GLU A 121 -25.59 0.81 -22.00
C GLU A 121 -26.22 -0.24 -21.08
N ALA A 122 -27.33 0.07 -20.40
CA ALA A 122 -28.02 -0.88 -19.54
C ALA A 122 -28.86 -1.89 -20.34
N GLU A 123 -29.51 -1.46 -21.42
CA GLU A 123 -30.31 -2.35 -22.29
C GLU A 123 -29.43 -3.32 -23.10
N ASP A 124 -28.27 -2.87 -23.59
CA ASP A 124 -27.30 -3.76 -24.29
C ASP A 124 -26.65 -4.79 -23.33
N GLY A 125 -26.57 -4.48 -22.04
CA GLY A 125 -25.96 -5.34 -21.02
C GLY A 125 -26.72 -6.65 -20.73
N GLU A 126 -28.05 -6.67 -20.88
CA GLU A 126 -28.86 -7.85 -20.53
C GLU A 126 -28.79 -8.97 -21.59
N GLN A 127 -28.53 -8.66 -22.86
CA GLN A 127 -28.55 -9.67 -23.94
C GLN A 127 -27.32 -10.61 -23.95
N HIS A 128 -26.21 -10.24 -23.29
CA HIS A 128 -24.97 -11.03 -23.27
C HIS A 128 -24.74 -11.84 -21.98
N ALA A 129 -25.62 -11.76 -20.98
CA ALA A 129 -25.40 -12.35 -19.66
C ALA A 129 -25.60 -13.88 -19.56
N SER A 130 -26.05 -14.56 -20.62
CA SER A 130 -26.48 -15.98 -20.54
C SER A 130 -25.36 -17.04 -20.76
N ALA A 131 -24.08 -16.65 -20.83
CA ALA A 131 -23.02 -17.57 -21.27
C ALA A 131 -21.65 -17.45 -20.54
N PHE A 132 -21.62 -17.09 -19.24
CA PHE A 132 -20.38 -17.21 -18.45
C PHE A 132 -20.57 -17.96 -17.13
N SER A 133 -19.84 -19.07 -17.02
CA SER A 133 -19.79 -19.96 -15.85
C SER A 133 -19.00 -19.33 -14.69
N PRO A 134 -19.44 -19.44 -13.42
CA PRO A 134 -18.76 -18.82 -12.30
C PRO A 134 -17.51 -19.62 -11.90
N TYR A 135 -16.33 -19.06 -12.18
CA TYR A 135 -15.07 -19.57 -11.64
C TYR A 135 -14.98 -19.35 -10.12
N ASN A 136 -14.90 -20.45 -9.37
CA ASN A 136 -14.72 -20.46 -7.92
C ASN A 136 -13.24 -20.27 -7.56
N GLU A 137 -12.87 -19.15 -6.92
CA GLU A 137 -11.49 -18.87 -6.47
C GLU A 137 -11.04 -19.63 -5.20
N ASN A 138 -11.76 -20.67 -4.77
CA ASN A 138 -11.61 -21.27 -3.42
C ASN A 138 -11.16 -22.74 -3.34
N ILE A 139 -10.42 -23.28 -4.33
CA ILE A 139 -9.88 -24.66 -4.26
C ILE A 139 -8.44 -24.79 -4.81
N TRP A 140 -7.43 -24.27 -4.10
CA TRP A 140 -6.00 -24.58 -4.37
C TRP A 140 -5.16 -24.79 -3.08
N LEU A 141 -5.74 -25.49 -2.10
CA LEU A 141 -5.01 -26.00 -0.92
C LEU A 141 -5.24 -27.51 -0.76
N SER A 142 -4.58 -28.32 -1.61
CA SER A 142 -4.14 -29.69 -1.29
C SER A 142 -3.33 -30.31 -2.43
N SER A 143 -2.01 -30.34 -2.28
CA SER A 143 -1.13 -31.32 -2.94
C SER A 143 0.08 -31.50 -2.03
N GLY A 144 0.13 -32.62 -1.33
CA GLY A 144 1.20 -32.92 -0.39
C GLY A 144 2.49 -33.33 -1.10
N ILE A 145 3.63 -32.97 -0.52
CA ILE A 145 4.96 -33.45 -0.93
C ILE A 145 5.55 -34.22 0.27
N PRO A 146 6.19 -35.39 0.09
CA PRO A 146 6.53 -36.27 1.21
C PRO A 146 7.66 -35.73 2.10
N ARG A 147 7.55 -35.95 3.41
CA ARG A 147 8.67 -35.82 4.34
C ARG A 147 9.69 -36.94 4.09
N HIS A 148 10.92 -36.59 3.75
CA HIS A 148 12.03 -37.53 3.86
C HIS A 148 12.37 -37.79 5.34
N GLN A 149 12.48 -39.07 5.69
CA GLN A 149 12.92 -39.54 7.00
C GLN A 149 14.44 -39.42 7.13
N ILE A 150 14.93 -39.06 8.32
CA ILE A 150 16.34 -39.21 8.72
C ILE A 150 16.36 -40.14 9.94
N PRO A 151 17.12 -41.25 9.92
CA PRO A 151 17.22 -42.15 11.06
C PRO A 151 18.27 -41.70 12.07
N GLN A 152 17.85 -41.59 13.33
CA GLN A 152 18.66 -41.95 14.51
C GLN A 152 18.27 -43.39 14.93
N PRO A 153 19.06 -44.15 15.72
CA PRO A 153 19.99 -43.66 16.76
C PRO A 153 21.35 -44.40 16.86
N SER A 154 22.22 -43.95 17.77
CA SER A 154 22.91 -44.88 18.68
C SER A 154 23.41 -44.18 19.95
N THR A 155 23.31 -44.90 21.08
CA THR A 155 23.77 -44.53 22.42
C THR A 155 25.18 -45.04 22.69
N SER A 156 26.00 -44.31 23.46
CA SER A 156 26.89 -44.96 24.44
C SER A 156 27.32 -44.02 25.57
N GLN A 157 27.78 -44.64 26.66
CA GLN A 157 28.32 -44.05 27.89
C GLN A 157 29.85 -43.79 27.69
N GLN A 158 30.70 -43.32 28.62
CA GLN A 158 30.64 -43.17 30.08
C GLN A 158 31.72 -42.14 30.56
N ALA A 159 31.90 -41.99 31.88
CA ALA A 159 32.60 -40.86 32.53
C ALA A 159 34.13 -41.01 32.80
N LEU A 160 34.69 -39.94 33.42
CA LEU A 160 35.95 -39.82 34.18
C LEU A 160 37.28 -39.56 33.41
N HIS A 161 37.91 -38.39 33.63
CA HIS A 161 38.94 -38.19 34.68
C HIS A 161 39.57 -36.77 34.63
N SER A 162 40.04 -36.29 35.78
CA SER A 162 40.66 -34.96 36.01
C SER A 162 42.17 -34.94 35.73
N SER A 163 42.77 -33.78 35.40
CA SER A 163 44.10 -33.39 35.95
C SER A 163 44.52 -31.92 35.78
N ALA A 164 45.15 -31.42 36.85
CA ALA A 164 46.09 -30.31 37.10
C ALA A 164 46.51 -29.23 36.07
N ALA A 165 46.88 -28.07 36.65
CA ALA A 165 47.67 -26.94 36.12
C ALA A 165 49.21 -27.28 36.11
N PRO A 166 50.23 -26.37 35.90
CA PRO A 166 50.28 -24.94 36.26
C PRO A 166 51.08 -23.94 35.36
N THR A 167 50.88 -22.65 35.65
CA THR A 167 51.83 -21.51 35.71
C THR A 167 53.03 -21.38 34.73
N VAL A 168 53.06 -20.28 33.95
CA VAL A 168 54.28 -19.49 33.68
C VAL A 168 54.02 -17.97 33.73
N LEU A 169 54.99 -17.27 34.31
CA LEU A 169 55.15 -15.87 34.72
C LEU A 169 55.14 -14.77 33.60
N SER A 170 54.49 -13.62 33.88
CA SER A 170 55.03 -12.22 33.95
C SER A 170 55.98 -11.61 32.87
N PRO A 171 56.32 -10.28 32.89
CA PRO A 171 55.63 -9.06 33.38
C PRO A 171 55.83 -7.76 32.50
N TRP A 172 55.42 -6.58 33.02
CA TRP A 172 55.80 -5.19 32.62
C TRP A 172 55.23 -4.70 31.26
N MET A 173 54.96 -3.42 30.95
CA MET A 173 54.99 -2.08 31.60
C MET A 173 54.15 -1.13 30.68
N ALA A 174 53.67 0.09 31.01
CA ALA A 174 53.80 0.97 32.17
C ALA A 174 52.51 1.87 32.37
N GLU A 175 52.70 3.07 32.91
CA GLU A 175 51.75 4.13 33.31
C GLU A 175 51.29 5.08 32.19
N HIS A 176 50.18 5.80 32.42
CA HIS A 176 50.23 7.27 32.52
C HIS A 176 48.99 7.82 33.26
N MET A 177 49.21 8.53 34.38
CA MET A 177 48.17 9.31 35.07
C MET A 177 47.93 10.64 34.36
N LEU A 178 46.67 11.11 34.34
CA LEU A 178 46.39 12.54 34.49
C LEU A 178 45.21 12.77 35.44
N THR A 179 45.52 13.41 36.56
CA THR A 179 44.57 13.80 37.60
C THR A 179 43.99 15.18 37.26
N LEU A 180 42.67 15.34 37.34
CA LEU A 180 42.05 16.67 37.36
C LEU A 180 40.87 16.68 38.33
N ALA A 181 41.11 17.28 39.49
CA ALA A 181 40.09 17.48 40.52
C ALA A 181 39.31 18.77 40.22
N ASN A 182 38.01 18.79 40.51
CA ASN A 182 37.28 20.02 40.76
C ASN A 182 36.13 19.76 41.78
N PRO A 183 35.79 20.70 42.68
CA PRO A 183 35.11 20.36 43.93
C PRO A 183 33.58 20.61 43.94
N GLY A 184 32.89 19.76 44.71
CA GLY A 184 31.96 20.16 45.76
C GLY A 184 30.68 20.95 45.42
N PHE A 185 29.54 20.25 45.44
CA PHE A 185 28.26 20.79 45.93
C PHE A 185 27.56 19.75 46.83
N PRO A 186 26.78 20.17 47.85
CA PRO A 186 26.36 19.28 48.93
C PRO A 186 25.08 18.48 48.64
N SER A 187 25.10 17.18 48.94
CA SER A 187 23.92 16.33 48.90
C SER A 187 22.94 16.64 50.04
N VAL A 188 21.73 17.08 49.70
CA VAL A 188 20.62 17.19 50.63
C VAL A 188 20.12 15.78 51.00
N ARG A 189 20.27 15.39 52.27
CA ARG A 189 19.59 14.21 52.82
C ARG A 189 18.11 14.55 53.04
N LEU A 190 17.20 13.84 52.37
CA LEU A 190 15.80 13.81 52.77
C LEU A 190 15.56 12.63 53.72
N ALA A 191 14.93 12.90 54.86
CA ALA A 191 14.63 11.89 55.87
C ALA A 191 13.39 11.08 55.51
N ALA A 192 13.42 9.77 55.80
CA ALA A 192 12.23 8.93 55.83
C ALA A 192 11.62 8.95 57.24
N PRO A 193 10.30 9.15 57.41
CA PRO A 193 9.61 8.85 58.65
C PRO A 193 9.25 7.36 58.70
N ALA A 194 9.26 6.80 59.92
CA ALA A 194 8.90 5.42 60.18
C ALA A 194 7.66 5.33 61.09
N VAL A 195 7.15 4.11 61.22
CA VAL A 195 6.21 3.62 62.26
C VAL A 195 4.74 4.05 62.14
N SER A 196 3.89 3.08 61.76
CA SER A 196 2.78 2.64 62.60
C SER A 196 2.38 1.21 62.23
N ALA A 197 2.35 0.31 63.21
CA ALA A 197 1.89 -1.07 63.05
C ALA A 197 0.49 -1.22 63.64
N PHE A 198 -0.33 -2.14 63.12
CA PHE A 198 -1.40 -2.78 63.90
C PHE A 198 -1.84 -4.15 63.32
N ALA A 199 -1.88 -5.14 64.23
CA ALA A 199 -2.74 -6.33 64.26
C ALA A 199 -3.06 -7.14 62.98
N GLU A 200 -2.24 -8.16 62.72
CA GLU A 200 -2.57 -9.56 63.06
C GLU A 200 -4.06 -10.00 63.03
N ALA A 201 -4.43 -10.80 62.02
CA ALA A 201 -5.54 -11.76 62.07
C ALA A 201 -5.38 -12.89 61.02
N SER A 202 -4.62 -13.92 61.42
CA SER A 202 -4.89 -15.35 61.23
C SER A 202 -6.12 -15.77 60.40
N ARG A 203 -5.88 -16.43 59.26
CA ARG A 203 -6.50 -17.73 58.94
C ARG A 203 -5.74 -18.44 57.82
N ASP A 204 -5.29 -19.65 58.13
CA ASP A 204 -4.76 -20.63 57.17
C ASP A 204 -5.90 -21.55 56.67
N GLU A 205 -5.55 -22.52 55.83
CA GLU A 205 -6.34 -23.72 55.50
C GLU A 205 -7.52 -23.57 54.50
N ALA A 206 -7.27 -23.88 53.22
CA ALA A 206 -8.02 -24.88 52.42
C ALA A 206 -7.55 -24.89 50.94
N ALA A 207 -6.57 -25.73 50.59
CA ALA A 207 -6.12 -25.93 49.21
C ALA A 207 -6.51 -27.33 48.70
N VAL A 208 -7.72 -27.49 48.14
CA VAL A 208 -8.12 -28.70 47.41
C VAL A 208 -9.05 -28.35 46.22
N ALA A 209 -8.82 -29.03 45.09
CA ALA A 209 -9.70 -29.16 43.92
C ALA A 209 -10.06 -27.89 43.12
N ARG A 210 -9.37 -27.71 41.98
CA ARG A 210 -10.03 -27.28 40.72
C ARG A 210 -9.25 -27.59 39.43
N GLU A 211 -8.84 -28.84 39.24
CA GLU A 211 -8.56 -29.38 37.90
C GLU A 211 -9.86 -29.93 37.30
N ALA A 212 -10.46 -29.20 36.35
CA ALA A 212 -11.39 -29.70 35.34
C ALA A 212 -11.95 -28.53 34.51
N TRP A 213 -11.46 -28.36 33.27
CA TRP A 213 -12.22 -27.84 32.10
C TRP A 213 -11.36 -27.81 30.81
N ASP A 214 -10.66 -28.92 30.52
CA ASP A 214 -9.98 -29.14 29.23
C ASP A 214 -10.21 -30.59 28.75
N ALA A 215 -11.42 -30.90 28.25
CA ALA A 215 -11.73 -32.13 27.49
C ALA A 215 -13.17 -32.14 26.93
N ALA A 216 -13.52 -31.29 25.94
CA ALA A 216 -14.87 -31.31 25.36
C ALA A 216 -14.99 -30.85 23.89
N ALA A 217 -14.06 -31.24 23.00
CA ALA A 217 -14.18 -30.95 21.55
C ALA A 217 -13.38 -31.88 20.60
N CYS A 218 -13.33 -33.20 20.81
CA CYS A 218 -12.68 -34.13 19.86
C CYS A 218 -13.24 -35.58 19.92
N ALA A 219 -14.49 -35.80 19.53
CA ALA A 219 -15.06 -37.15 19.42
C ALA A 219 -16.31 -37.24 18.49
N ALA A 220 -16.17 -36.96 17.18
CA ALA A 220 -17.27 -37.14 16.22
C ALA A 220 -16.83 -37.29 14.74
N ALA A 221 -15.94 -38.24 14.42
CA ALA A 221 -15.60 -38.55 13.01
C ALA A 221 -14.96 -39.95 12.80
N ALA A 222 -15.57 -41.02 13.32
CA ALA A 222 -15.11 -42.39 13.01
C ALA A 222 -16.22 -43.44 13.17
N LEU A 223 -17.03 -43.63 12.12
CA LEU A 223 -17.69 -44.91 11.74
C LEU A 223 -18.75 -44.66 10.66
N HIS A 224 -18.42 -44.92 9.39
CA HIS A 224 -19.26 -45.74 8.51
C HIS A 224 -18.50 -46.08 7.22
N ASN A 225 -18.12 -47.34 7.08
CA ASN A 225 -17.50 -47.88 5.88
C ASN A 225 -18.30 -49.13 5.49
N ARG A 226 -19.12 -49.07 4.43
CA ARG A 226 -19.78 -50.25 3.83
C ARG A 226 -20.31 -49.98 2.42
N VAL A 227 -19.54 -50.43 1.44
CA VAL A 227 -19.88 -51.35 0.32
C VAL A 227 -21.23 -51.20 -0.43
N ALA A 228 -21.12 -51.38 -1.76
CA ALA A 228 -22.14 -51.47 -2.83
C ALA A 228 -22.62 -50.12 -3.40
N GLY A 229 -22.76 -49.94 -4.72
CA GLY A 229 -22.38 -50.81 -5.84
C GLY A 229 -22.69 -50.14 -7.20
N SER A 230 -21.99 -50.50 -8.27
CA SER A 230 -22.23 -49.94 -9.62
C SER A 230 -23.58 -50.38 -10.19
N PRO A 231 -24.19 -49.57 -11.07
CA PRO A 231 -24.41 -50.09 -12.42
C PRO A 231 -24.04 -49.10 -13.54
N SER A 232 -23.83 -49.67 -14.74
CA SER A 232 -23.31 -48.99 -15.93
C SER A 232 -24.40 -48.54 -16.92
N ALA A 233 -23.98 -47.66 -17.84
CA ALA A 233 -24.52 -47.43 -19.20
C ALA A 233 -25.86 -46.66 -19.35
N PRO A 234 -26.18 -46.15 -20.56
CA PRO A 234 -25.37 -46.04 -21.79
C PRO A 234 -25.13 -44.60 -22.28
N SER A 235 -24.14 -44.42 -23.16
CA SER A 235 -23.96 -43.19 -23.96
C SER A 235 -24.48 -43.40 -25.37
N THR A 236 -25.38 -42.53 -25.82
CA THR A 236 -25.77 -42.36 -27.23
C THR A 236 -26.25 -40.94 -27.45
N ILE A 237 -25.70 -40.26 -28.46
CA ILE A 237 -26.39 -39.59 -29.57
C ILE A 237 -25.36 -38.72 -30.32
N ASP A 238 -25.14 -39.07 -31.58
CA ASP A 238 -24.45 -38.23 -32.56
C ASP A 238 -25.24 -36.94 -32.80
N ARG A 239 -24.54 -35.81 -33.01
CA ARG A 239 -25.10 -34.76 -33.85
C ARG A 239 -24.05 -34.02 -34.68
N ALA A 240 -24.05 -34.41 -35.96
CA ALA A 240 -23.80 -33.63 -37.17
C ALA A 240 -23.39 -32.16 -36.98
N GLY A 241 -22.30 -31.77 -37.66
CA GLY A 241 -21.81 -30.41 -37.67
C GLY A 241 -22.62 -29.45 -38.57
N THR A 242 -22.25 -28.18 -38.49
CA THR A 242 -22.64 -27.15 -39.44
C THR A 242 -21.41 -26.32 -39.77
N SER A 243 -20.93 -26.49 -41.00
CA SER A 243 -19.93 -25.60 -41.61
C SER A 243 -20.58 -24.25 -41.86
N VAL A 244 -19.97 -23.16 -41.39
CA VAL A 244 -20.34 -21.79 -41.77
C VAL A 244 -19.08 -21.11 -42.30
N GLU A 245 -19.14 -20.71 -43.57
CA GLU A 245 -18.11 -19.91 -44.22
C GLU A 245 -18.02 -18.53 -43.56
N VAL A 246 -16.80 -18.02 -43.35
CA VAL A 246 -16.57 -16.58 -43.25
C VAL A 246 -15.43 -16.21 -44.19
N THR A 247 -15.75 -15.32 -45.11
CA THR A 247 -14.88 -14.87 -46.20
C THR A 247 -13.75 -13.95 -45.70
N ALA A 248 -12.57 -14.20 -46.25
CA ALA A 248 -11.35 -13.39 -46.33
C ALA A 248 -11.30 -11.96 -45.74
N PHE A 249 -10.15 -11.62 -45.16
CA PHE A 249 -9.41 -10.42 -45.58
C PHE A 249 -7.88 -10.64 -45.59
N SER A 250 -7.21 -9.89 -46.47
CA SER A 250 -5.79 -9.99 -46.85
C SER A 250 -4.80 -9.78 -45.69
N THR A 251 -3.72 -10.57 -45.61
CA THR A 251 -2.44 -10.45 -46.37
C THR A 251 -1.57 -9.27 -45.93
N PHE A 252 -0.54 -9.57 -45.12
CA PHE A 252 0.79 -9.00 -45.28
C PHE A 252 1.82 -10.10 -45.08
N GLN A 253 2.67 -10.32 -46.09
CA GLN A 253 3.71 -11.35 -46.12
C GLN A 253 5.07 -10.69 -46.35
N ALA A 254 6.12 -11.42 -45.97
CA ALA A 254 7.52 -11.24 -46.35
C ALA A 254 8.31 -10.08 -45.71
N ALA A 255 9.22 -10.48 -44.83
CA ALA A 255 10.64 -10.46 -45.21
C ALA A 255 11.32 -11.70 -44.62
N ALA A 256 11.75 -12.63 -45.48
CA ALA A 256 12.61 -13.74 -45.09
C ALA A 256 14.07 -13.29 -45.14
N CYS A 257 14.92 -13.86 -44.28
CA CYS A 257 16.35 -13.89 -44.55
C CYS A 257 16.86 -15.30 -44.25
N ALA A 258 17.27 -15.99 -45.31
CA ALA A 258 17.75 -17.35 -45.24
C ALA A 258 19.22 -17.38 -44.75
N GLU A 259 19.49 -18.35 -43.89
CA GLU A 259 20.48 -19.41 -44.15
C GLU A 259 21.94 -19.01 -44.48
N CYS A 260 22.83 -19.33 -43.55
CA CYS A 260 24.20 -19.74 -43.87
C CYS A 260 24.57 -20.95 -43.01
N ALA A 261 24.85 -22.08 -43.66
CA ALA A 261 25.11 -23.35 -43.00
C ALA A 261 26.61 -23.64 -42.83
N ARG A 262 26.92 -24.44 -41.79
CA ARG A 262 28.10 -25.33 -41.66
C ARG A 262 29.51 -24.75 -41.88
N ARG A 263 30.33 -24.87 -40.82
CA ARG A 263 31.43 -25.85 -40.84
C ARG A 263 31.76 -26.37 -39.44
N ALA A 264 32.28 -27.59 -39.35
CA ALA A 264 32.68 -28.25 -38.12
C ALA A 264 34.09 -28.85 -38.25
N ALA A 265 34.66 -29.25 -37.10
CA ALA A 265 35.92 -29.97 -36.89
C ALA A 265 37.22 -29.10 -36.89
N PRO A 266 38.35 -29.59 -36.30
CA PRO A 266 38.40 -30.00 -34.88
C PRO A 266 39.71 -29.59 -34.13
N ALA A 267 39.63 -29.59 -32.80
CA ALA A 267 40.65 -29.97 -31.80
C ALA A 267 42.04 -29.26 -31.69
N THR A 268 42.53 -29.23 -30.44
CA THR A 268 43.92 -29.05 -29.96
C THR A 268 44.69 -27.75 -30.28
N ALA A 269 44.91 -26.93 -29.24
CA ALA A 269 46.24 -26.75 -28.63
C ALA A 269 46.14 -25.91 -27.32
N ALA A 270 47.07 -26.14 -26.39
CA ALA A 270 47.20 -25.33 -25.17
C ALA A 270 47.96 -24.03 -25.45
N GLY A 271 47.60 -22.93 -24.77
CA GLY A 271 48.29 -21.65 -24.89
C GLY A 271 47.84 -20.64 -23.84
N SER A 272 48.73 -20.31 -22.91
CA SER A 272 48.51 -19.28 -21.88
C SER A 272 48.42 -17.88 -22.50
N ALA A 273 47.40 -17.09 -22.13
CA ALA A 273 47.31 -15.66 -22.44
C ALA A 273 46.46 -14.91 -21.39
N ALA A 274 46.76 -13.63 -21.22
CA ALA A 274 46.28 -12.75 -20.14
C ALA A 274 44.76 -12.48 -20.13
N PRO A 275 44.18 -12.04 -18.99
CA PRO A 275 42.78 -11.60 -18.93
C PRO A 275 42.58 -10.33 -19.76
N ALA A 276 41.92 -10.47 -20.91
CA ALA A 276 41.44 -9.33 -21.68
C ALA A 276 40.21 -8.73 -20.99
N SER A 277 40.35 -7.53 -20.41
CA SER A 277 39.22 -6.74 -19.92
C SER A 277 38.26 -6.44 -21.07
N ALA A 278 37.09 -7.09 -21.07
CA ALA A 278 36.02 -6.74 -21.98
C ALA A 278 35.57 -5.29 -21.70
N PRO A 279 35.41 -4.43 -22.74
CA PRO A 279 34.88 -3.10 -22.52
C PRO A 279 33.45 -3.21 -22.02
N HIS A 280 33.17 -2.64 -20.84
CA HIS A 280 31.82 -2.52 -20.33
C HIS A 280 30.95 -1.84 -21.39
N ALA A 281 29.88 -2.52 -21.81
CA ALA A 281 28.91 -1.94 -22.72
C ALA A 281 28.38 -0.64 -22.11
N ALA A 282 28.64 0.48 -22.78
CA ALA A 282 28.22 1.78 -22.31
C ALA A 282 26.69 1.81 -22.25
N THR A 283 26.15 1.74 -21.03
CA THR A 283 24.75 2.06 -20.75
C THR A 283 24.48 3.40 -21.38
N THR A 284 23.61 3.44 -22.39
CA THR A 284 23.24 4.67 -23.09
C THR A 284 22.61 5.62 -22.07
N GLY A 285 23.42 6.55 -21.57
CA GLY A 285 22.99 7.56 -20.63
C GLY A 285 21.90 8.39 -21.30
N MET A 286 20.67 8.29 -20.78
CA MET A 286 19.67 9.32 -21.04
C MET A 286 20.30 10.66 -20.64
N PRO A 287 20.20 11.71 -21.47
CA PRO A 287 20.81 13.00 -21.14
C PRO A 287 20.27 13.47 -19.80
N GLU A 288 21.15 13.61 -18.82
CA GLU A 288 20.79 14.17 -17.52
C GLU A 288 20.27 15.60 -17.77
N SER A 289 18.98 15.81 -17.52
CA SER A 289 18.41 17.15 -17.52
C SER A 289 19.14 18.00 -16.47
N PRO A 290 19.38 19.30 -16.74
CA PRO A 290 20.05 20.19 -15.78
C PRO A 290 19.36 20.08 -14.42
N GLY A 291 20.13 19.68 -13.41
CA GLY A 291 19.63 18.91 -12.26
C GLY A 291 18.34 19.44 -11.64
N GLU A 292 17.26 18.67 -11.81
CA GLU A 292 15.98 18.93 -11.12
C GLU A 292 16.20 18.96 -9.60
N ASP A 293 15.72 20.00 -8.93
CA ASP A 293 15.72 20.04 -7.46
C ASP A 293 14.60 19.15 -6.91
N TYR A 294 14.90 17.84 -6.85
CA TYR A 294 14.04 16.82 -6.28
C TYR A 294 13.67 17.08 -4.81
N GLY A 295 14.32 18.01 -4.10
CA GLY A 295 13.98 18.40 -2.73
C GLY A 295 12.62 19.07 -2.62
N PHE A 296 12.17 19.76 -3.67
CA PHE A 296 10.85 20.41 -3.71
C PHE A 296 9.74 19.52 -4.27
N HIS A 297 10.09 18.37 -4.87
CA HIS A 297 9.12 17.46 -5.47
C HIS A 297 8.10 16.95 -4.42
N PRO A 298 6.77 17.00 -4.66
CA PRO A 298 5.75 16.62 -3.67
C PRO A 298 5.90 15.20 -3.09
N PHE A 299 6.40 14.27 -3.90
CA PHE A 299 6.74 12.90 -3.52
C PHE A 299 7.90 12.75 -2.51
N VAL A 300 8.77 13.76 -2.39
CA VAL A 300 9.94 13.76 -1.51
C VAL A 300 9.74 14.73 -0.35
N ARG A 301 9.14 15.90 -0.60
CA ARG A 301 8.91 16.96 0.38
C ARG A 301 8.25 16.42 1.66
N LEU A 302 8.76 16.85 2.81
CA LEU A 302 8.20 16.56 4.13
C LEU A 302 7.77 17.87 4.82
N PRO A 303 6.68 17.86 5.62
CA PRO A 303 6.23 19.02 6.36
C PRO A 303 7.19 19.35 7.51
N ARG A 304 7.26 20.63 7.87
CA ARG A 304 7.95 21.07 9.09
C ARG A 304 7.00 20.91 10.30
N PRO A 305 7.36 20.15 11.35
CA PRO A 305 6.54 20.07 12.56
C PRO A 305 6.58 21.40 13.32
N ILE A 306 5.42 21.94 13.70
CA ILE A 306 5.32 23.08 14.61
C ILE A 306 5.36 22.54 16.04
N THR A 307 6.57 22.45 16.60
CA THR A 307 6.80 21.95 17.95
C THR A 307 6.34 22.97 19.00
N SER A 308 5.24 22.68 19.69
CA SER A 308 4.91 23.36 20.95
C SER A 308 5.87 22.94 22.06
N PRO A 309 6.10 23.78 23.10
CA PRO A 309 6.89 23.39 24.26
C PRO A 309 6.24 22.19 24.99
N GLY A 310 6.80 21.00 24.76
CA GLY A 310 6.27 19.73 25.22
C GLY A 310 6.94 18.55 24.49
N SER A 311 6.65 17.32 24.91
CA SER A 311 7.11 16.14 24.19
C SER A 311 6.35 15.99 22.85
N PRO A 312 7.04 15.80 21.72
CA PRO A 312 6.36 15.52 20.46
C PRO A 312 5.61 14.18 20.55
N PRO A 313 4.45 14.03 19.88
CA PRO A 313 3.75 12.75 19.83
C PRO A 313 4.65 11.69 19.17
N ARG A 314 4.58 10.46 19.68
CA ARG A 314 5.42 9.35 19.24
C ARG A 314 4.56 8.15 18.85
N ILE A 315 4.95 7.49 17.76
CA ILE A 315 4.40 6.21 17.31
C ILE A 315 4.68 5.17 18.40
N ASP A 316 3.62 4.49 18.83
CA ASP A 316 3.70 3.36 19.76
C ASP A 316 3.92 2.07 18.98
N PHE A 317 5.20 1.71 18.85
CA PHE A 317 5.64 0.49 18.17
C PHE A 317 5.07 -0.78 18.82
N LYS A 318 4.99 -0.82 20.15
CA LYS A 318 4.46 -1.99 20.86
C LYS A 318 2.99 -2.20 20.55
N ARG A 319 2.20 -1.13 20.49
CA ARG A 319 0.79 -1.16 20.05
C ARG A 319 0.62 -1.48 18.57
N ALA A 320 1.48 -0.96 17.69
CA ALA A 320 1.45 -1.31 16.26
C ALA A 320 1.73 -2.81 16.04
N VAL A 321 2.75 -3.35 16.73
CA VAL A 321 3.21 -4.75 16.63
C VAL A 321 2.24 -5.74 17.30
N SER A 322 1.56 -5.31 18.38
CA SER A 322 0.66 -6.17 19.16
C SER A 322 -0.83 -5.97 18.83
N SER A 323 -1.15 -5.19 17.79
CA SER A 323 -2.53 -4.93 17.39
C SER A 323 -3.22 -6.23 16.93
N VAL A 324 -4.50 -6.39 17.23
CA VAL A 324 -5.30 -7.47 16.65
C VAL A 324 -5.69 -7.05 15.23
N ALA A 325 -5.26 -7.84 14.23
CA ALA A 325 -5.56 -7.72 12.80
C ALA A 325 -6.25 -6.40 12.39
N GLY A 326 -5.44 -5.36 12.17
CA GLY A 326 -5.91 -4.00 11.93
C GLY A 326 -6.77 -3.80 10.68
N MET A 327 -7.13 -2.55 10.39
CA MET A 327 -7.95 -2.20 9.22
C MET A 327 -7.42 -2.86 7.93
N ARG A 328 -8.30 -3.61 7.25
CA ARG A 328 -8.00 -4.27 5.98
C ARG A 328 -7.74 -3.28 4.83
N ASP A 329 -8.20 -2.04 4.96
CA ASP A 329 -7.97 -0.99 3.95
C ASP A 329 -6.72 -0.16 4.28
N GLY A 330 -5.57 -0.62 3.79
CA GLY A 330 -4.33 0.13 3.85
C GLY A 330 -4.25 1.30 2.85
N VAL A 331 -5.09 1.36 1.81
CA VAL A 331 -5.02 2.43 0.80
C VAL A 331 -5.64 3.72 1.34
N SER A 332 -6.76 3.62 2.06
CA SER A 332 -7.34 4.79 2.76
C SER A 332 -6.41 5.33 3.86
N LEU A 333 -5.70 4.44 4.58
CA LEU A 333 -4.66 4.85 5.53
C LEU A 333 -3.51 5.58 4.82
N LEU A 334 -3.01 5.03 3.71
CA LEU A 334 -1.95 5.64 2.90
C LEU A 334 -2.37 7.03 2.34
N LEU A 335 -3.60 7.18 1.87
CA LEU A 335 -4.16 8.47 1.44
C LEU A 335 -4.17 9.50 2.58
N LYS A 336 -4.60 9.11 3.78
CA LYS A 336 -4.61 10.01 4.95
C LYS A 336 -3.20 10.38 5.41
N VAL A 337 -2.21 9.49 5.29
CA VAL A 337 -0.80 9.85 5.52
C VAL A 337 -0.29 10.80 4.42
N ARG A 338 -0.56 10.56 3.13
CA ARG A 338 -0.23 11.53 2.05
C ARG A 338 -0.79 12.91 2.37
N GLN A 339 -2.06 13.01 2.74
CA GLN A 339 -2.74 14.27 3.02
C GLN A 339 -2.07 15.09 4.15
N LEU A 340 -1.48 14.40 5.13
CA LEU A 340 -0.72 15.04 6.21
C LEU A 340 0.71 15.40 5.77
N LEU A 341 1.43 14.46 5.14
CA LEU A 341 2.79 14.67 4.63
C LEU A 341 2.85 15.66 3.44
N GLY A 342 1.75 15.86 2.73
CA GLY A 342 1.66 16.81 1.62
C GLY A 342 1.61 18.28 2.06
N ARG A 343 1.51 18.57 3.35
CA ARG A 343 1.45 19.94 3.90
C ARG A 343 2.85 20.57 3.97
N ALA A 344 2.90 21.90 4.08
CA ALA A 344 4.14 22.63 4.34
C ALA A 344 4.54 22.57 5.83
N MET A 345 3.55 22.61 6.72
CA MET A 345 3.72 22.56 8.18
C MET A 345 2.65 21.65 8.80
N LEU A 346 2.95 21.06 9.96
CA LEU A 346 1.98 20.28 10.75
C LEU A 346 1.83 20.85 12.16
N PHE A 347 0.57 21.08 12.55
CA PHE A 347 0.22 21.52 13.90
C PHE A 347 0.18 20.36 14.92
N PRO A 348 0.23 20.61 16.24
CA PRO A 348 0.24 19.56 17.26
C PRO A 348 -0.93 18.56 17.21
N THR A 349 -2.11 18.98 16.75
CA THR A 349 -3.26 18.10 16.48
C THR A 349 -2.99 17.15 15.31
N GLU A 350 -2.39 17.67 14.25
CA GLU A 350 -2.13 16.95 13.00
C GLU A 350 -0.94 16.00 13.15
N LEU A 351 0.03 16.32 14.01
CA LEU A 351 1.10 15.40 14.42
C LEU A 351 0.56 14.20 15.22
N LYS A 352 -0.51 14.40 16.03
CA LYS A 352 -1.22 13.29 16.70
C LYS A 352 -1.98 12.43 15.69
N ASP A 353 -2.65 13.04 14.71
CA ASP A 353 -3.29 12.31 13.62
C ASP A 353 -2.27 11.52 12.78
N LEU A 354 -1.12 12.11 12.44
CA LEU A 354 -0.05 11.43 11.72
C LEU A 354 0.45 10.22 12.51
N THR A 355 0.68 10.40 13.81
CA THR A 355 1.08 9.32 14.73
C THR A 355 0.06 8.18 14.75
N LEU A 356 -1.23 8.49 14.90
CA LEU A 356 -2.31 7.50 14.94
C LEU A 356 -2.43 6.74 13.61
N VAL A 357 -2.50 7.44 12.48
CA VAL A 357 -2.68 6.83 11.16
C VAL A 357 -1.45 6.01 10.77
N THR A 358 -0.23 6.46 11.11
CA THR A 358 1.00 5.69 10.89
C THR A 358 1.02 4.41 11.72
N THR A 359 0.58 4.47 12.99
CA THR A 359 0.44 3.28 13.86
C THR A 359 -0.50 2.24 13.24
N LEU A 360 -1.63 2.68 12.66
CA LEU A 360 -2.57 1.80 11.94
C LEU A 360 -1.99 1.26 10.63
N LEU A 361 -1.25 2.09 9.88
CA LEU A 361 -0.61 1.69 8.63
C LEU A 361 0.50 0.64 8.86
N MET A 362 1.24 0.78 9.96
CA MET A 362 2.21 -0.22 10.41
C MET A 362 1.53 -1.54 10.77
N ALA A 363 0.44 -1.53 11.55
CA ALA A 363 -0.32 -2.73 11.84
C ALA A 363 -0.83 -3.39 10.54
N HIS A 364 -1.36 -2.61 9.59
CA HIS A 364 -1.77 -3.12 8.28
C HIS A 364 -0.61 -3.81 7.52
N LEU A 365 0.56 -3.17 7.45
CA LEU A 365 1.78 -3.75 6.86
C LEU A 365 2.11 -5.09 7.50
N MET A 366 2.17 -5.15 8.83
CA MET A 366 2.52 -6.36 9.57
C MET A 366 1.54 -7.51 9.34
N HIS A 367 0.23 -7.26 9.35
CA HIS A 367 -0.76 -8.34 9.23
C HIS A 367 -1.02 -8.78 7.78
N HIS A 368 -0.89 -7.88 6.80
CA HIS A 368 -1.38 -8.11 5.43
C HIS A 368 -0.30 -8.10 4.34
N GLN A 369 0.95 -7.71 4.65
CA GLN A 369 2.03 -7.63 3.64
C GLN A 369 3.17 -8.63 3.85
N LYS A 370 2.89 -9.74 4.55
CA LYS A 370 3.87 -10.82 4.82
C LYS A 370 4.23 -11.70 3.62
N GLN A 371 3.36 -11.79 2.62
CA GLN A 371 3.47 -12.78 1.53
C GLN A 371 4.78 -12.61 0.76
N ASP A 372 5.56 -13.69 0.63
CA ASP A 372 6.69 -13.76 -0.30
C ASP A 372 6.18 -13.67 -1.75
N LEU A 373 6.94 -12.99 -2.60
CA LEU A 373 6.60 -12.69 -4.00
C LEU A 373 7.61 -13.30 -4.99
N SER A 374 8.60 -14.07 -4.50
CA SER A 374 9.64 -14.73 -5.29
C SER A 374 9.11 -15.64 -6.41
N LEU A 375 7.93 -16.23 -6.22
CA LEU A 375 7.26 -17.16 -7.14
C LEU A 375 6.05 -16.54 -7.89
N HIS A 376 5.81 -15.24 -7.73
CA HIS A 376 4.63 -14.59 -8.32
C HIS A 376 4.89 -14.09 -9.73
N LEU A 377 3.83 -14.08 -10.56
CA LEU A 377 3.83 -13.40 -11.86
C LEU A 377 4.29 -11.95 -11.69
N SER A 378 5.22 -11.50 -12.54
CA SER A 378 5.95 -10.23 -12.36
C SER A 378 5.03 -9.02 -12.19
N GLY A 379 3.88 -8.98 -12.89
CA GLY A 379 2.90 -7.90 -12.76
C GLY A 379 2.27 -7.82 -11.36
N HIS A 380 1.82 -8.95 -10.81
CA HIS A 380 1.27 -8.99 -9.44
C HIS A 380 2.34 -8.74 -8.38
N ALA A 381 3.56 -9.23 -8.59
CA ALA A 381 4.68 -8.92 -7.71
C ALA A 381 4.99 -7.42 -7.70
N LEU A 382 5.06 -6.77 -8.87
CA LEU A 382 5.25 -5.33 -9.02
C LEU A 382 4.14 -4.53 -8.31
N GLU A 383 2.88 -4.94 -8.43
CA GLU A 383 1.76 -4.30 -7.71
C GLU A 383 1.87 -4.42 -6.19
N ARG A 384 2.26 -5.60 -5.69
CA ARG A 384 2.40 -5.86 -4.25
C ARG A 384 3.62 -5.15 -3.67
N LEU A 385 4.77 -5.20 -4.35
CA LEU A 385 5.99 -4.47 -3.96
C LEU A 385 5.77 -2.96 -4.01
N GLY A 386 5.11 -2.45 -5.06
CA GLY A 386 4.79 -1.03 -5.18
C GLY A 386 3.93 -0.51 -4.03
N LEU A 387 2.92 -1.28 -3.60
CA LEU A 387 2.11 -0.88 -2.45
C LEU A 387 2.91 -0.92 -1.14
N ARG A 388 3.73 -1.96 -0.93
CA ARG A 388 4.62 -2.06 0.23
C ARG A 388 5.59 -0.88 0.29
N PHE A 389 6.19 -0.51 -0.85
CA PHE A 389 7.07 0.64 -0.98
C PHE A 389 6.37 1.94 -0.60
N LEU A 390 5.19 2.24 -1.16
CA LEU A 390 4.44 3.45 -0.84
C LEU A 390 4.06 3.52 0.65
N MET A 391 3.63 2.40 1.24
CA MET A 391 3.27 2.33 2.65
C MET A 391 4.49 2.49 3.57
N LEU A 392 5.62 1.85 3.25
CA LEU A 392 6.82 1.90 4.09
C LEU A 392 7.55 3.25 3.94
N ASP A 393 7.58 3.86 2.75
CA ASP A 393 8.06 5.25 2.58
C ASP A 393 7.19 6.23 3.38
N ALA A 394 5.87 6.05 3.41
CA ALA A 394 4.97 6.85 4.24
C ALA A 394 5.24 6.68 5.75
N VAL A 395 5.53 5.46 6.22
CA VAL A 395 5.93 5.20 7.62
C VAL A 395 7.27 5.87 7.95
N VAL A 396 8.31 5.67 7.14
CA VAL A 396 9.65 6.25 7.36
C VAL A 396 9.61 7.79 7.28
N SER A 397 8.88 8.33 6.30
CA SER A 397 8.63 9.78 6.20
C SER A 397 7.95 10.34 7.45
N SER A 398 6.97 9.63 8.00
CA SER A 398 6.28 10.04 9.23
C SER A 398 7.19 10.00 10.45
N MET A 399 8.07 9.00 10.57
CA MET A 399 9.09 8.95 11.63
C MET A 399 10.05 10.14 11.56
N ILE A 400 10.50 10.51 10.36
CA ILE A 400 11.39 11.67 10.13
C ILE A 400 10.69 12.97 10.55
N VAL A 401 9.43 13.16 10.15
CA VAL A 401 8.62 14.34 10.52
C VAL A 401 8.38 14.44 12.03
N LEU A 402 8.21 13.30 12.71
CA LEU A 402 8.04 13.24 14.17
C LEU A 402 9.38 13.34 14.94
N GLY A 403 10.52 13.36 14.24
CA GLY A 403 11.85 13.32 14.87
C GLY A 403 12.09 12.04 15.68
N GLN A 404 11.47 10.93 15.30
CA GLN A 404 11.45 9.69 16.07
C GLN A 404 12.37 8.62 15.46
N THR A 405 13.44 8.29 16.18
CA THR A 405 14.19 7.04 15.95
C THR A 405 13.44 5.87 16.62
N PRO A 406 13.11 4.79 15.90
CA PRO A 406 12.46 3.62 16.49
C PRO A 406 13.44 2.81 17.35
N ASN A 407 12.92 2.01 18.28
CA ASN A 407 13.75 1.01 18.96
C ASN A 407 14.24 -0.03 17.92
N PRO A 408 15.53 -0.42 17.88
CA PRO A 408 16.05 -1.32 16.86
C PRO A 408 15.39 -2.71 16.83
N GLU A 409 15.00 -3.26 17.98
CA GLU A 409 14.36 -4.58 18.08
C GLU A 409 12.90 -4.52 17.59
N ASP A 410 12.14 -3.52 18.03
CA ASP A 410 10.77 -3.28 17.58
C ASP A 410 10.75 -2.97 16.06
N TRP A 411 11.70 -2.16 15.58
CA TRP A 411 11.84 -1.85 14.15
C TRP A 411 12.16 -3.10 13.34
N LYS A 412 13.17 -3.89 13.77
CA LYS A 412 13.53 -5.16 13.11
C LYS A 412 12.34 -6.10 13.04
N ARG A 413 11.63 -6.32 14.16
CA ARG A 413 10.44 -7.17 14.23
C ARG A 413 9.31 -6.68 13.32
N PHE A 414 9.13 -5.36 13.20
CA PHE A 414 8.20 -4.75 12.25
C PHE A 414 8.62 -5.05 10.80
N VAL A 415 9.84 -4.69 10.40
CA VAL A 415 10.27 -4.77 8.99
C VAL A 415 10.51 -6.20 8.51
N ASP A 416 10.89 -7.13 9.38
CA ASP A 416 11.08 -8.55 9.03
C ASP A 416 9.74 -9.28 8.80
N SER A 417 8.63 -8.71 9.25
CA SER A 417 7.30 -9.18 8.85
C SER A 417 6.89 -8.78 7.42
N ILE A 418 7.62 -7.89 6.76
CA ILE A 418 7.30 -7.37 5.43
C ILE A 418 8.16 -8.07 4.38
N GLY A 419 7.53 -8.85 3.50
CA GLY A 419 8.20 -9.48 2.37
C GLY A 419 8.63 -8.44 1.33
N HIS A 420 9.83 -8.57 0.77
CA HIS A 420 10.35 -7.63 -0.24
C HIS A 420 11.03 -8.32 -1.44
N ALA A 421 11.18 -9.65 -1.43
CA ALA A 421 11.83 -10.39 -2.51
C ALA A 421 11.10 -10.17 -3.84
N ALA A 422 11.84 -9.76 -4.86
CA ALA A 422 11.36 -9.70 -6.23
C ALA A 422 11.35 -11.11 -6.87
N PRO A 423 10.49 -11.36 -7.89
CA PRO A 423 10.54 -12.59 -8.66
C PRO A 423 11.91 -12.79 -9.30
N LEU A 424 12.35 -14.05 -9.39
CA LEU A 424 13.56 -14.38 -10.14
C LEU A 424 13.35 -14.07 -11.64
N PRO A 425 14.38 -13.56 -12.33
CA PRO A 425 14.31 -13.38 -13.78
C PRO A 425 14.17 -14.76 -14.43
N VAL A 426 13.03 -15.01 -15.06
CA VAL A 426 12.87 -16.16 -15.95
C VAL A 426 13.76 -15.94 -17.16
N GLU A 427 14.55 -16.93 -17.55
CA GLU A 427 15.38 -16.94 -18.77
C GLU A 427 14.49 -17.00 -20.03
N SER A 428 13.76 -15.94 -20.30
CA SER A 428 12.99 -15.77 -21.53
C SER A 428 13.97 -15.54 -22.68
N GLY A 429 14.03 -16.49 -23.62
CA GLY A 429 14.95 -16.44 -24.75
C GLY A 429 14.84 -15.15 -25.56
N VAL A 430 15.98 -14.46 -25.73
CA VAL A 430 16.29 -13.39 -26.69
C VAL A 430 15.07 -12.58 -27.17
N GLY A 431 14.46 -11.76 -26.28
CA GLY A 431 13.17 -11.13 -26.60
C GLY A 431 12.74 -9.96 -25.71
N ARG A 432 13.58 -8.91 -25.62
CA ARG A 432 13.36 -7.63 -24.88
C ARG A 432 13.46 -7.73 -23.34
N PRO A 433 14.01 -6.70 -22.66
CA PRO A 433 14.03 -6.66 -21.19
C PRO A 433 12.61 -6.49 -20.65
N ASN A 434 12.20 -7.37 -19.73
CA ASN A 434 10.91 -7.26 -19.07
C ASN A 434 10.96 -6.12 -18.04
N LEU A 435 10.48 -4.93 -18.43
CA LEU A 435 10.42 -3.72 -17.59
C LEU A 435 9.76 -3.99 -16.22
N THR A 436 8.80 -4.93 -16.16
CA THR A 436 8.13 -5.35 -14.94
C THR A 436 9.09 -6.00 -13.93
N ILE A 437 10.04 -6.81 -14.39
CA ILE A 437 11.04 -7.48 -13.54
C ILE A 437 12.09 -6.47 -13.07
N ALA A 438 12.52 -5.57 -13.96
CA ALA A 438 13.43 -4.48 -13.59
C ALA A 438 12.81 -3.57 -12.51
N GLY A 439 11.59 -3.08 -12.71
CA GLY A 439 10.87 -2.27 -11.73
C GLY A 439 10.59 -3.00 -10.41
N ALA A 440 10.33 -4.32 -10.45
CA ALA A 440 10.17 -5.12 -9.24
C ALA A 440 11.47 -5.23 -8.44
N ARG A 441 12.63 -5.35 -9.12
CA ARG A 441 13.94 -5.35 -8.47
C ARG A 441 14.25 -3.98 -7.84
N GLU A 442 14.09 -2.89 -8.59
CA GLU A 442 14.32 -1.53 -8.05
C GLU A 442 13.44 -1.23 -6.82
N LEU A 443 12.19 -1.72 -6.80
CA LEU A 443 11.31 -1.61 -5.62
C LEU A 443 11.75 -2.50 -4.45
N SER A 444 12.29 -3.69 -4.71
CA SER A 444 12.91 -4.54 -3.69
C SER A 444 14.09 -3.83 -3.03
N ASP A 445 14.96 -3.22 -3.83
CA ASP A 445 16.18 -2.54 -3.35
C ASP A 445 15.81 -1.28 -2.54
N ALA A 446 14.84 -0.49 -3.03
CA ALA A 446 14.29 0.65 -2.29
C ALA A 446 13.57 0.23 -1.00
N LEU A 447 12.87 -0.92 -1.01
CA LEU A 447 12.30 -1.52 0.21
C LEU A 447 13.40 -1.92 1.20
N GLN A 448 14.52 -2.51 0.76
CA GLN A 448 15.64 -2.81 1.65
C GLN A 448 16.22 -1.55 2.28
N THR A 449 16.39 -0.46 1.51
CA THR A 449 16.79 0.84 2.07
C THR A 449 15.79 1.31 3.12
N LEU A 450 14.49 1.30 2.82
CA LEU A 450 13.43 1.65 3.77
C LEU A 450 13.43 0.76 5.03
N LYS A 451 13.74 -0.53 4.90
CA LYS A 451 13.90 -1.45 6.05
C LYS A 451 15.03 -1.06 6.99
N THR A 452 16.01 -0.24 6.58
CA THR A 452 17.03 0.34 7.47
C THR A 452 16.53 1.54 8.29
N GLY A 453 15.28 1.99 8.08
CA GLY A 453 14.75 3.21 8.67
C GLY A 453 15.17 4.49 7.94
N ARG A 454 15.83 4.37 6.78
CA ARG A 454 16.25 5.49 5.91
C ARG A 454 15.39 5.54 4.65
N ARG A 455 15.11 6.75 4.15
CA ARG A 455 14.51 6.91 2.82
C ARG A 455 15.57 6.67 1.72
N PRO A 456 15.20 6.10 0.56
CA PRO A 456 16.03 6.15 -0.65
C PRO A 456 16.28 7.59 -1.08
N ASP A 457 17.24 7.80 -1.98
CA ASP A 457 17.56 9.13 -2.48
C ASP A 457 16.35 9.78 -3.20
N PRO A 458 16.18 11.12 -3.10
CA PRO A 458 15.11 11.86 -3.77
C PRO A 458 14.81 11.47 -5.23
N PRO A 459 15.80 11.42 -6.17
CA PRO A 459 15.53 11.00 -7.54
C PRO A 459 14.99 9.57 -7.65
N THR A 460 15.48 8.65 -6.82
CA THR A 460 15.02 7.26 -6.77
C THR A 460 13.56 7.17 -6.31
N ILE A 461 13.17 7.95 -5.29
CA ILE A 461 11.77 8.02 -4.82
C ILE A 461 10.86 8.58 -5.92
N VAL A 462 11.27 9.65 -6.59
CA VAL A 462 10.49 10.26 -7.68
C VAL A 462 10.36 9.31 -8.86
N LYS A 463 11.45 8.71 -9.34
CA LYS A 463 11.46 7.70 -10.41
C LYS A 463 10.49 6.55 -10.11
N LEU A 464 10.57 5.96 -8.92
CA LEU A 464 9.72 4.83 -8.53
C LEU A 464 8.25 5.21 -8.40
N LYS A 465 7.93 6.38 -7.83
CA LYS A 465 6.53 6.85 -7.72
C LYS A 465 5.96 7.23 -9.08
N ARG A 466 6.72 7.90 -9.97
CA ARG A 466 6.33 8.16 -11.36
C ARG A 466 6.07 6.86 -12.13
N MET A 467 6.96 5.88 -12.04
CA MET A 467 6.80 4.54 -12.63
C MET A 467 5.51 3.84 -12.15
N LEU A 468 5.22 3.90 -10.85
CA LEU A 468 4.06 3.24 -10.26
C LEU A 468 2.73 3.96 -10.53
N LEU A 469 2.71 5.30 -10.51
CA LEU A 469 1.48 6.08 -10.39
C LEU A 469 1.15 6.92 -11.63
N CYS A 470 2.16 7.36 -12.38
CA CYS A 470 2.02 8.37 -13.44
C CYS A 470 2.32 7.82 -14.85
N SER A 471 3.11 6.75 -14.96
CA SER A 471 3.45 6.13 -16.25
C SER A 471 2.21 5.54 -16.95
N SER A 472 2.16 5.67 -18.29
CA SER A 472 1.21 4.91 -19.13
C SER A 472 1.38 3.40 -18.99
N SER A 473 2.58 2.93 -18.63
CA SER A 473 2.90 1.53 -18.30
C SER A 473 2.63 1.15 -16.84
N ALA A 474 2.03 2.04 -16.03
CA ALA A 474 1.74 1.76 -14.63
C ALA A 474 0.83 0.51 -14.48
N PRO A 475 1.00 -0.29 -13.41
CA PRO A 475 0.14 -1.43 -13.14
C PRO A 475 -1.34 -1.04 -12.99
N ALA A 476 -2.25 -1.94 -13.38
CA ALA A 476 -3.68 -1.69 -13.43
C ALA A 476 -4.25 -1.21 -12.08
N ARG A 477 -3.75 -1.74 -10.96
CA ARG A 477 -4.16 -1.31 -9.62
C ARG A 477 -3.89 0.16 -9.34
N PHE A 478 -2.77 0.71 -9.82
CA PHE A 478 -2.37 2.09 -9.57
C PHE A 478 -3.04 3.10 -10.51
N LYS A 479 -3.54 2.66 -11.66
CA LYS A 479 -4.37 3.47 -12.58
C LYS A 479 -5.76 3.78 -12.04
N ARG A 480 -6.16 3.20 -10.90
CA ARG A 480 -7.48 3.46 -10.29
C ARG A 480 -7.57 4.90 -9.76
N PRO A 481 -8.77 5.55 -9.78
CA PRO A 481 -8.94 6.94 -9.36
C PRO A 481 -8.53 7.26 -7.92
N ILE A 482 -8.50 6.25 -7.03
CA ILE A 482 -8.01 6.41 -5.65
C ILE A 482 -6.54 6.89 -5.58
N PHE A 483 -5.78 6.75 -6.68
CA PHE A 483 -4.41 7.23 -6.81
C PHE A 483 -4.26 8.54 -7.60
N ASP A 484 -5.35 9.12 -8.13
CA ASP A 484 -5.31 10.40 -8.87
C ASP A 484 -4.65 11.54 -8.07
N PRO A 485 -4.82 11.67 -6.74
CA PRO A 485 -4.18 12.75 -6.00
C PRO A 485 -2.64 12.73 -6.06
N TRP A 486 -2.00 11.59 -6.31
CA TRP A 486 -0.54 11.54 -6.54
C TRP A 486 -0.15 11.93 -7.97
N ARG A 487 -1.01 11.67 -8.96
CA ARG A 487 -0.81 12.14 -10.34
C ARG A 487 -0.92 13.65 -10.39
N GLU A 488 -1.97 14.20 -9.79
CA GLU A 488 -2.14 15.66 -9.67
C GLU A 488 -0.96 16.36 -8.99
N ASP A 489 -0.32 15.74 -8.00
CA ASP A 489 0.88 16.30 -7.36
C ASP A 489 2.06 16.38 -8.35
N ASP A 490 2.28 15.33 -9.15
CA ASP A 490 3.36 15.23 -10.14
C ASP A 490 3.11 16.13 -11.36
N ASP A 491 1.86 16.19 -11.82
CA ASP A 491 1.42 17.04 -12.93
C ASP A 491 1.60 18.53 -12.60
N ARG A 492 1.22 18.97 -11.39
CA ARG A 492 1.41 20.37 -10.95
C ARG A 492 2.88 20.73 -10.87
N PHE A 493 3.71 19.87 -10.27
CA PHE A 493 5.15 20.08 -10.19
C PHE A 493 5.80 20.15 -11.58
N SER A 494 5.42 19.24 -12.48
CA SER A 494 5.95 19.18 -13.86
C SER A 494 5.46 20.33 -14.73
N SER A 495 4.30 20.93 -14.41
CA SER A 495 3.76 22.11 -15.09
C SER A 495 4.33 23.44 -14.58
N GLY A 496 5.05 23.44 -13.45
CA GLY A 496 5.55 24.66 -12.80
C GLY A 496 4.45 25.56 -12.22
N LEU A 497 3.33 24.97 -11.78
CA LEU A 497 2.12 25.66 -11.27
C LEU A 497 1.98 25.63 -9.73
#